data_AF-A0AAU9CU19-F1
#
_entry.id   AF-A0AAU9CU19-F1
#
_cell.length_a   1.000
_cell.length_b   1.000
_cell.length_c   1.000
_cell.angle_alpha   90.00
_cell.angle_beta   90.00
_cell.angle_gamma   90.00
#
_symmetry.space_group_name_H-M   'P 1'
#
loop_
_entity.id
_entity.type
_entity.pdbx_description
1 polymer ?
#
loop_
_entity_poly.entity_id
_entity_poly.type
_entity_poly.pdbx_seq_one_letter_code
_entity_poly.pdbx_strand_id
1 'polypeptide(L)'
;MIRRTILSLALGLGIAFASYGQSAQKEGEIVYEGKKISTVAPNSTRFLGKYKGKKSGFLQLNADGSGKFKYDFVVGKNCSSEAFDIEWGFIKGDDGKPVKFKREYGHSYPIFYVSKSGKQFKGCREEVFLDWLLVKKDGIHVSSSDDWKRQSPNAL
;
A
#
# COMPACT_ATOMS: atom_id res chain seq x y z
N MET A 1 65.49 39.93 -16.59
CA MET A 1 64.05 40.08 -16.88
C MET A 1 63.32 38.86 -16.35
N ILE A 2 62.45 39.06 -15.35
CA ILE A 2 61.72 38.01 -14.61
C ILE A 2 60.30 37.92 -15.19
N ARG A 3 59.89 36.79 -15.77
CA ARG A 3 58.48 36.38 -16.02
C ARG A 3 58.47 34.87 -16.34
N ARG A 4 57.53 34.02 -15.94
CA ARG A 4 56.38 34.04 -15.02
C ARG A 4 56.02 32.56 -14.84
N THR A 5 55.87 32.13 -13.59
CA THR A 5 55.31 30.82 -13.20
C THR A 5 53.83 30.76 -13.58
N ILE A 6 53.37 29.72 -14.26
CA ILE A 6 51.93 29.41 -14.40
C ILE A 6 51.68 28.09 -13.68
N LEU A 7 51.12 28.22 -12.48
CA LEU A 7 50.57 27.17 -11.65
C LEU A 7 49.18 26.85 -12.20
N SER A 8 48.99 25.69 -12.83
CA SER A 8 47.65 25.25 -13.26
C SER A 8 47.00 24.44 -12.15
N LEU A 9 46.11 25.09 -11.40
CA LEU A 9 45.14 24.46 -10.49
C LEU A 9 44.10 23.72 -11.35
N ALA A 10 44.15 22.40 -11.40
CA ALA A 10 43.03 21.60 -11.89
C ALA A 10 42.03 21.41 -10.74
N LEU A 11 41.03 22.30 -10.67
CA LEU A 11 39.88 22.14 -9.79
C LEU A 11 39.07 20.90 -10.23
N GLY A 12 38.83 20.01 -9.28
CA GLY A 12 38.06 18.79 -9.49
C GLY A 12 36.60 19.07 -9.81
N LEU A 13 36.07 18.31 -10.78
CA LEU A 13 34.64 18.09 -10.93
C LEU A 13 34.33 16.69 -10.40
N GLY A 14 34.00 16.60 -9.10
CA GLY A 14 33.40 15.40 -8.54
C GLY A 14 31.95 15.31 -9.00
N ILE A 15 31.66 14.39 -9.92
CA ILE A 15 30.27 14.08 -10.31
C ILE A 15 29.66 13.29 -9.14
N ALA A 16 28.85 13.96 -8.32
CA ALA A 16 28.03 13.31 -7.32
C ALA A 16 26.84 12.62 -8.02
N PHE A 17 26.96 11.32 -8.29
CA PHE A 17 25.80 10.48 -8.59
C PHE A 17 25.01 10.34 -7.30
N ALA A 18 23.95 11.14 -7.15
CA ALA A 18 22.90 10.86 -6.18
C ALA A 18 22.24 9.54 -6.58
N SER A 19 22.70 8.44 -6.00
CA SER A 19 22.01 7.16 -6.07
C SER A 19 20.67 7.33 -5.35
N TYR A 20 19.64 7.70 -6.11
CA TYR A 20 18.25 7.57 -5.69
C TYR A 20 18.05 6.11 -5.31
N GLY A 21 18.02 5.84 -4.00
CA GLY A 21 17.72 4.52 -3.46
C GLY A 21 16.35 4.11 -3.99
N GLN A 22 16.34 3.21 -4.96
CA GLN A 22 15.14 2.53 -5.41
C GLN A 22 14.69 1.67 -4.23
N SER A 23 13.70 2.15 -3.47
CA SER A 23 13.07 1.35 -2.42
C SER A 23 12.64 0.03 -3.05
N ALA A 24 13.26 -1.07 -2.61
CA ALA A 24 12.94 -2.40 -3.11
C ALA A 24 11.44 -2.66 -2.87
N GLN A 25 10.71 -3.04 -3.92
CA GLN A 25 9.34 -3.49 -3.76
C GLN A 25 9.36 -4.77 -2.93
N LYS A 26 8.60 -4.80 -1.83
CA LYS A 26 8.43 -6.04 -1.06
C LYS A 26 7.46 -6.94 -1.83
N GLU A 27 8.00 -8.01 -2.38
CA GLU A 27 7.23 -9.09 -2.99
C GLU A 27 6.79 -10.08 -1.91
N GLY A 28 5.66 -10.74 -2.15
CA GLY A 28 5.13 -11.76 -1.26
C GLY A 28 4.28 -12.78 -2.00
N GLU A 29 3.85 -13.81 -1.28
CA GLU A 29 2.88 -14.79 -1.75
C GLU A 29 1.74 -14.89 -0.74
N ILE A 30 0.52 -14.93 -1.23
CA ILE A 30 -0.69 -15.19 -0.43
C ILE A 30 -1.37 -16.42 -0.99
N VAL A 31 -1.84 -17.31 -0.11
CA VAL A 31 -2.70 -18.43 -0.50
C VAL A 31 -4.16 -17.99 -0.35
N TYR A 32 -4.90 -17.97 -1.45
CA TYR A 32 -6.31 -17.61 -1.49
C TYR A 32 -7.08 -18.64 -2.31
N GLU A 33 -8.13 -19.22 -1.73
CA GLU A 33 -8.94 -20.28 -2.36
C GLU A 33 -8.08 -21.45 -2.91
N GLY A 34 -7.04 -21.84 -2.15
CA GLY A 34 -6.11 -22.92 -2.52
C GLY A 34 -5.12 -22.55 -3.63
N LYS A 35 -5.11 -21.31 -4.11
CA LYS A 35 -4.18 -20.83 -5.15
C LYS A 35 -3.14 -19.90 -4.54
N LYS A 36 -1.88 -20.06 -4.97
CA LYS A 36 -0.82 -19.11 -4.66
C LYS A 36 -0.95 -17.88 -5.56
N ILE A 37 -0.95 -16.70 -4.95
CA ILE A 37 -1.05 -15.42 -5.64
C ILE A 37 0.18 -14.61 -5.26
N SER A 38 0.98 -14.26 -6.26
CA SER A 38 2.10 -13.34 -6.08
C SER A 38 1.57 -11.94 -5.83
N THR A 39 2.09 -11.31 -4.78
CA THR A 39 1.73 -9.95 -4.40
C THR A 39 2.92 -9.02 -4.45
N VAL A 40 2.61 -7.74 -4.67
CA VAL A 40 3.58 -6.66 -4.67
C VAL A 40 3.06 -5.54 -3.77
N ALA A 41 3.86 -5.15 -2.78
CA ALA A 41 3.62 -3.91 -2.06
C ALA A 41 3.91 -2.74 -3.04
N PRO A 42 3.00 -1.77 -3.19
CA PRO A 42 3.17 -0.70 -4.16
C PRO A 42 4.41 0.12 -3.83
N ASN A 43 5.24 0.38 -4.85
CA ASN A 43 6.35 1.34 -4.74
C ASN A 43 5.88 2.81 -4.72
N SER A 44 4.62 3.05 -4.35
CA SER A 44 3.97 4.34 -4.43
C SER A 44 3.28 4.66 -3.12
N THR A 45 3.65 5.81 -2.56
CA THR A 45 2.99 6.45 -1.40
C THR A 45 1.52 6.75 -1.66
N ARG A 46 1.05 6.66 -2.92
CA ARG A 46 -0.32 6.96 -3.30
C ARG A 46 -1.36 6.15 -2.52
N PHE A 47 -1.11 4.87 -2.25
CA PHE A 47 -2.08 4.01 -1.56
C PHE A 47 -1.87 3.93 -0.05
N LEU A 48 -0.80 4.52 0.46
CA LEU A 48 -0.48 4.49 1.88
C LEU A 48 -1.36 5.45 2.68
N GLY A 49 -1.42 5.21 3.97
CA GLY A 49 -2.11 6.05 4.94
C GLY A 49 -3.35 5.38 5.53
N LYS A 50 -4.15 6.20 6.23
CA LYS A 50 -5.33 5.75 6.96
C LYS A 50 -6.61 6.07 6.17
N TYR A 51 -7.45 5.07 6.00
CA TYR A 51 -8.78 5.15 5.42
C TYR A 51 -9.79 5.05 6.55
N LYS A 52 -10.72 5.98 6.62
CA LYS A 52 -11.73 6.03 7.68
C LYS A 52 -13.08 5.60 7.12
N GLY A 53 -13.73 4.66 7.81
CA GLY A 53 -15.11 4.25 7.52
C GLY A 53 -16.15 5.27 7.99
N LYS A 54 -17.42 4.96 7.77
CA LYS A 54 -18.53 5.87 8.12
C LYS A 54 -18.69 6.04 9.63
N LYS A 55 -18.42 4.99 10.40
CA LYS A 55 -18.54 4.97 11.86
C LYS A 55 -17.16 5.06 12.51
N SER A 56 -16.67 3.93 13.03
CA SER A 56 -15.40 3.86 13.79
C SER A 56 -14.36 2.95 13.15
N GLY A 57 -14.69 2.36 12.00
CA GLY A 57 -13.79 1.49 11.25
C GLY A 57 -12.68 2.26 10.58
N PHE A 58 -11.56 1.58 10.38
CA PHE A 58 -10.46 2.13 9.61
C PHE A 58 -9.57 1.04 9.02
N LEU A 59 -8.87 1.39 7.96
CA LEU A 59 -7.78 0.63 7.36
C LEU A 59 -6.55 1.53 7.39
N GLN A 60 -5.42 1.02 7.85
CA GLN A 60 -4.13 1.69 7.75
C GLN A 60 -3.19 0.83 6.93
N LEU A 61 -2.58 1.43 5.89
CA LEU A 61 -1.64 0.77 5.00
C LEU A 61 -0.27 1.42 5.12
N ASN A 62 0.73 0.65 5.58
CA ASN A 62 2.11 1.08 5.71
C ASN A 62 2.96 0.60 4.54
N ALA A 63 4.08 1.28 4.26
CA ALA A 63 4.92 1.04 3.09
C ALA A 63 5.56 -0.36 3.06
N ASP A 64 5.77 -0.99 4.21
CA ASP A 64 6.41 -2.29 4.39
C ASP A 64 5.46 -3.49 4.19
N GLY A 65 4.25 -3.24 3.70
CA GLY A 65 3.19 -4.24 3.54
C GLY A 65 2.49 -4.61 4.84
N SER A 66 2.79 -3.94 5.96
CA SER A 66 2.02 -4.06 7.20
C SER A 66 0.85 -3.08 7.23
N GLY A 67 -0.11 -3.34 8.09
CA GLY A 67 -1.25 -2.45 8.29
C GLY A 67 -2.07 -2.80 9.51
N LYS A 68 -3.13 -2.03 9.71
CA LYS A 68 -4.15 -2.31 10.73
C LYS A 68 -5.53 -2.24 10.12
N PHE A 69 -6.39 -3.18 10.50
CA PHE A 69 -7.79 -3.20 10.10
C PHE A 69 -8.68 -3.14 11.34
N LYS A 70 -9.72 -2.30 11.27
CA LYS A 70 -10.80 -2.27 12.26
C LYS A 70 -12.12 -2.19 11.53
N TYR A 71 -13.03 -3.10 11.84
CA TYR A 71 -14.37 -3.11 11.28
C TYR A 71 -15.14 -1.81 11.53
N ASP A 72 -15.86 -1.34 10.51
CA ASP A 72 -16.79 -0.20 10.66
C ASP A 72 -18.07 -0.59 11.37
N PHE A 73 -18.47 -1.85 11.20
CA PHE A 73 -19.56 -2.49 11.92
C PHE A 73 -19.23 -3.97 12.13
N VAL A 74 -19.50 -4.47 13.34
CA VAL A 74 -19.24 -5.87 13.68
C VAL A 74 -20.43 -6.72 13.26
N VAL A 75 -20.22 -7.62 12.30
CA VAL A 75 -21.24 -8.56 11.82
C VAL A 75 -20.98 -9.93 12.48
N GLY A 76 -21.44 -10.11 13.71
CA GLY A 76 -21.35 -11.40 14.42
C GLY A 76 -21.05 -11.25 15.91
N LYS A 77 -21.75 -12.00 16.76
CA LYS A 77 -21.62 -11.91 18.23
C LYS A 77 -20.23 -12.27 18.76
N ASN A 78 -19.48 -13.08 18.01
CA ASN A 78 -18.17 -13.58 18.40
C ASN A 78 -17.01 -12.81 17.72
N CYS A 79 -17.33 -11.75 16.99
CA CYS A 79 -16.31 -10.96 16.31
C CYS A 79 -15.77 -9.84 17.19
N SER A 80 -14.45 -9.76 17.28
CA SER A 80 -13.77 -8.66 17.95
C SER A 80 -14.04 -7.34 17.19
N SER A 81 -14.43 -6.31 17.95
CA SER A 81 -14.57 -4.94 17.46
C SER A 81 -13.23 -4.17 17.44
N GLU A 82 -12.18 -4.78 17.98
CA GLU A 82 -10.87 -4.17 18.09
C GLU A 82 -10.15 -4.16 16.75
N ALA A 83 -9.22 -3.23 16.60
CA ALA A 83 -8.29 -3.26 15.50
C ALA A 83 -7.39 -4.51 15.59
N PHE A 84 -6.88 -4.95 14.45
CA PHE A 84 -5.88 -6.01 14.38
C PHE A 84 -4.90 -5.79 13.25
N ASP A 85 -3.73 -6.39 13.43
CA ASP A 85 -2.63 -6.29 12.48
C ASP A 85 -2.91 -7.15 11.25
N ILE A 86 -2.58 -6.57 10.10
CA ILE A 86 -2.71 -7.22 8.80
C ILE A 86 -1.39 -7.11 8.02
N GLU A 87 -1.17 -8.08 7.15
CA GLU A 87 -0.33 -7.89 5.97
C GLU A 87 -1.20 -7.60 4.76
N TRP A 88 -0.65 -6.88 3.79
CA TRP A 88 -1.37 -6.55 2.58
C TRP A 88 -0.47 -6.47 1.36
N GLY A 89 -1.08 -6.63 0.19
CA GLY A 89 -0.41 -6.49 -1.09
C GLY A 89 -1.38 -6.47 -2.26
N PHE A 90 -0.95 -5.88 -3.38
CA PHE A 90 -1.69 -5.95 -4.64
C PHE A 90 -1.32 -7.21 -5.40
N ILE A 91 -2.22 -7.68 -6.27
CA ILE A 91 -1.88 -8.72 -7.24
C ILE A 91 -0.77 -8.20 -8.17
N LYS A 92 0.32 -8.95 -8.27
CA LYS A 92 1.43 -8.64 -9.19
C LYS A 92 1.03 -9.05 -10.61
N GLY A 93 1.04 -8.10 -11.54
CA GLY A 93 0.88 -8.36 -12.96
C GLY A 93 2.21 -8.77 -13.61
N ASP A 94 2.13 -9.22 -14.86
CA ASP A 94 3.30 -9.71 -15.62
C ASP A 94 4.38 -8.64 -15.82
N ASP A 95 4.02 -7.36 -15.81
CA ASP A 95 4.95 -6.23 -15.90
C ASP A 95 5.56 -5.83 -14.54
N GLY A 96 5.32 -6.63 -13.50
CA GLY A 96 5.76 -6.37 -12.12
C GLY A 96 4.96 -5.30 -11.39
N LYS A 97 3.95 -4.69 -12.01
CA LYS A 97 3.13 -3.65 -11.38
C LYS A 97 1.83 -4.23 -10.80
N PRO A 98 1.16 -3.51 -9.89
CA PRO A 98 -0.19 -3.87 -9.46
C PRO A 98 -1.14 -4.01 -10.65
N VAL A 99 -1.87 -5.12 -10.70
CA VAL A 99 -3.01 -5.28 -11.61
C VAL A 99 -4.02 -4.15 -11.35
N LYS A 100 -4.59 -3.58 -12.42
CA LYS A 100 -5.61 -2.54 -12.32
C LYS A 100 -6.63 -2.66 -13.44
N PHE A 101 -7.85 -2.24 -13.17
CA PHE A 101 -8.94 -2.27 -14.15
C PHE A 101 -9.49 -0.86 -14.34
N LYS A 102 -9.78 -0.49 -15.59
CA LYS A 102 -10.44 0.77 -15.93
C LYS A 102 -11.93 0.65 -15.58
N ARG A 103 -12.47 1.69 -14.93
CA ARG A 103 -13.88 1.82 -14.54
C ARG A 103 -14.38 3.19 -15.02
N GLU A 104 -15.70 3.37 -15.10
CA GLU A 104 -16.28 4.67 -15.47
C GLU A 104 -15.84 5.80 -14.53
N TYR A 105 -15.69 5.50 -13.25
CA TYR A 105 -15.26 6.45 -12.22
C TYR A 105 -13.73 6.59 -12.07
N GLY A 106 -12.92 5.83 -12.81
CA GLY A 106 -11.46 5.85 -12.70
C GLY A 106 -10.83 4.45 -12.81
N HIS A 107 -10.17 3.99 -11.75
CA HIS A 107 -9.50 2.68 -11.73
C HIS A 107 -9.78 1.90 -10.44
N SER A 108 -9.79 0.57 -10.52
CA SER A 108 -9.88 -0.32 -9.37
C SER A 108 -8.65 -1.24 -9.28
N TYR A 109 -8.08 -1.36 -8.08
CA TYR A 109 -6.89 -2.18 -7.79
C TYR A 109 -7.27 -3.28 -6.79
N PRO A 110 -7.17 -4.57 -7.17
CA PRO A 110 -7.48 -5.67 -6.27
C PRO A 110 -6.37 -5.78 -5.21
N ILE A 111 -6.77 -5.79 -3.95
CA ILE A 111 -5.88 -5.80 -2.80
C ILE A 111 -6.25 -6.97 -1.88
N PHE A 112 -5.24 -7.67 -1.40
CA PHE A 112 -5.40 -8.70 -0.39
C PHE A 112 -4.98 -8.18 0.98
N TYR A 113 -5.70 -8.63 2.00
CA TYR A 113 -5.35 -8.48 3.40
C TYR A 113 -5.25 -9.86 4.05
N VAL A 114 -4.24 -10.07 4.88
CA VAL A 114 -4.04 -11.30 5.65
C VAL A 114 -3.93 -10.92 7.11
N SER A 115 -4.72 -11.55 7.97
CA SER A 115 -4.62 -11.29 9.41
C SER A 115 -3.35 -11.88 10.01
N LYS A 116 -2.70 -11.12 10.90
CA LYS A 116 -1.51 -11.58 11.65
C LYS A 116 -1.80 -12.15 13.03
N SER A 117 -3.02 -12.00 13.50
CA SER A 117 -3.40 -12.28 14.90
C SER A 117 -4.42 -13.41 15.02
N GLY A 118 -4.67 -14.16 13.94
CA GLY A 118 -5.74 -15.18 13.88
C GLY A 118 -7.16 -14.58 13.89
N LYS A 119 -7.32 -13.26 14.01
CA LYS A 119 -8.61 -12.60 13.79
C LYS A 119 -9.03 -12.77 12.34
N GLN A 120 -10.32 -12.88 12.07
CA GLN A 120 -10.82 -13.22 10.74
C GLN A 120 -11.73 -12.13 10.17
N PHE A 121 -11.70 -12.01 8.85
CA PHE A 121 -12.52 -11.16 8.02
C PHE A 121 -13.94 -11.72 7.80
N LYS A 122 -14.82 -10.91 7.17
CA LYS A 122 -16.21 -11.26 6.78
C LYS A 122 -17.08 -11.95 7.85
N GLY A 123 -17.11 -11.37 9.05
CA GLY A 123 -17.85 -11.97 10.18
C GLY A 123 -17.12 -13.16 10.78
N CYS A 124 -15.79 -13.03 10.88
CA CYS A 124 -14.90 -14.01 11.47
C CYS A 124 -14.97 -15.39 10.81
N ARG A 125 -14.79 -15.41 9.49
CA ARG A 125 -14.80 -16.65 8.68
C ARG A 125 -13.57 -16.83 7.81
N GLU A 126 -12.93 -15.74 7.40
CA GLU A 126 -11.84 -15.79 6.41
C GLU A 126 -10.59 -15.13 6.98
N GLU A 127 -9.43 -15.79 6.94
CA GLU A 127 -8.16 -15.18 7.37
C GLU A 127 -7.55 -14.25 6.31
N VAL A 128 -8.00 -14.42 5.06
CA VAL A 128 -7.57 -13.63 3.90
C VAL A 128 -8.79 -12.92 3.33
N PHE A 129 -8.66 -11.64 3.03
CA PHE A 129 -9.73 -10.83 2.47
C PHE A 129 -9.28 -10.15 1.18
N LEU A 130 -9.97 -10.47 0.08
CA LEU A 130 -9.87 -9.75 -1.18
C LEU A 130 -10.84 -8.57 -1.17
N ASP A 131 -10.30 -7.39 -1.45
CA ASP A 131 -11.03 -6.13 -1.57
C ASP A 131 -10.47 -5.31 -2.74
N TRP A 132 -10.92 -4.07 -2.87
CA TRP A 132 -10.49 -3.17 -3.93
C TRP A 132 -10.21 -1.76 -3.41
N LEU A 133 -9.08 -1.19 -3.84
CA LEU A 133 -8.86 0.25 -3.76
C LEU A 133 -9.35 0.92 -5.04
N LEU A 134 -10.28 1.85 -4.88
CA LEU A 134 -10.95 2.57 -5.95
C LEU A 134 -10.33 3.96 -6.07
N VAL A 135 -9.63 4.20 -7.16
CA VAL A 135 -9.09 5.51 -7.52
C VAL A 135 -10.15 6.24 -8.32
N LYS A 136 -10.88 7.14 -7.63
CA LYS A 136 -11.93 8.00 -8.16
C LYS A 136 -11.40 9.43 -8.33
N LYS A 137 -12.19 10.32 -8.95
CA LYS A 137 -11.83 11.74 -9.11
C LYS A 137 -11.66 12.46 -7.76
N ASP A 138 -12.45 12.09 -6.76
CA ASP A 138 -12.50 12.71 -5.43
C ASP A 138 -11.52 12.09 -4.42
N GLY A 139 -10.80 11.03 -4.79
CA GLY A 139 -9.80 10.40 -3.93
C GLY A 139 -9.70 8.89 -4.09
N ILE A 140 -9.12 8.25 -3.08
CA ILE A 140 -8.97 6.80 -3.00
C ILE A 140 -9.92 6.27 -1.95
N HIS A 141 -10.70 5.27 -2.34
CA HIS A 141 -11.73 4.66 -1.51
C HIS A 141 -11.47 3.16 -1.39
N VAL A 142 -12.00 2.54 -0.33
CA VAL A 142 -11.99 1.08 -0.16
C VAL A 142 -13.37 0.52 -0.50
N SER A 143 -13.43 -0.52 -1.35
CA SER A 143 -14.69 -1.02 -1.92
C SER A 143 -15.57 -1.77 -0.94
N SER A 144 -15.01 -2.41 0.09
CA SER A 144 -15.77 -3.17 1.10
C SER A 144 -16.87 -2.39 1.83
N SER A 145 -16.97 -1.08 1.63
CA SER A 145 -18.21 -0.37 1.90
C SER A 145 -18.44 0.91 1.10
N ASP A 146 -17.89 1.08 -0.11
CA ASP A 146 -18.04 2.28 -0.98
C ASP A 146 -17.78 3.68 -0.34
N ASP A 147 -17.34 3.74 0.92
CA ASP A 147 -17.39 4.95 1.75
C ASP A 147 -16.15 5.16 2.61
N TRP A 148 -15.21 4.20 2.64
CA TRP A 148 -13.98 4.38 3.39
C TRP A 148 -13.07 5.29 2.58
N LYS A 149 -12.91 6.53 3.05
CA LYS A 149 -12.12 7.56 2.36
C LYS A 149 -10.76 7.70 3.01
N ARG A 150 -9.72 7.86 2.20
CA ARG A 150 -8.39 8.20 2.70
C ARG A 150 -8.42 9.53 3.45
N GLN A 151 -8.04 9.51 4.72
CA GLN A 151 -7.74 10.72 5.48
C GLN A 151 -6.44 11.30 4.89
N SER A 152 -6.44 12.60 4.58
CA SER A 152 -5.38 13.39 3.91
C SER A 152 -4.00 12.71 3.71
N PRO A 153 -3.35 12.81 2.53
CA PRO A 153 -2.08 12.15 2.21
C PRO A 153 -0.90 12.37 3.19
N ASN A 154 -1.00 13.33 4.10
CA ASN A 154 0.04 13.68 5.07
C ASN A 154 -0.27 13.26 6.52
N ALA A 155 -1.32 12.47 6.76
CA ALA A 155 -1.61 11.90 8.08
C ALA A 155 -0.87 10.57 8.26
N LEU A 156 0.44 10.65 8.49
CA LEU A 156 1.24 9.58 9.09
C LEU A 156 1.47 9.91 10.56
#